data_AF-A0A524MV54-F1
#
_entry.id   AF-A0A524MV54-F1
#
_cell.length_a   1.000
_cell.length_b   1.000
_cell.length_c   1.000
_cell.angle_alpha   90.00
_cell.angle_beta   90.00
_cell.angle_gamma   90.00
#
_symmetry.space_group_name_H-M   'P 1'
#
loop_
_entity.id
_entity.type
_entity.pdbx_description
1 polymer ?
#
loop_
_entity_poly.entity_id
_entity_poly.type
_entity_poly.pdbx_seq_one_letter_code
_entity_poly.pdbx_strand_id
1 'polypeptide(L)' 'MSDADKLDAMGAVGIYRAAQYSVEHERPPKEFINHFHEKLLKLKDILYTVEAKKLAEKRHKFMLNYLDQIGKELKGLS' A
#
# COMPACT_ATOMS: atom_id res chain seq x y z
N MET A 1 10.19 -5.86 13.23
CA MET A 1 8.83 -5.47 12.82
C MET A 1 7.92 -6.68 12.97
N SER A 2 6.93 -6.57 13.84
CA SER A 2 5.96 -7.63 14.08
C SER A 2 5.02 -7.83 12.88
N ASP A 3 4.25 -8.92 12.90
CA ASP A 3 3.16 -9.11 11.94
C ASP A 3 2.11 -7.98 12.06
N ALA A 4 1.85 -7.50 13.28
CA ALA A 4 0.91 -6.40 13.52
C ALA A 4 1.35 -5.10 12.84
N ASP A 5 2.63 -4.73 12.97
CA ASP A 5 3.20 -3.55 12.32
C ASP A 5 3.11 -3.64 10.78
N LYS A 6 3.41 -4.83 10.23
CA LYS A 6 3.29 -5.10 8.77
C LYS A 6 1.84 -4.97 8.31
N LEU A 7 0.91 -5.52 9.07
CA LEU A 7 -0.51 -5.44 8.76
C LEU A 7 -0.99 -4.01 8.78
N ASP A 8 -0.59 -3.21 9.77
CA ASP A 8 -0.98 -1.81 9.91
C ASP A 8 -0.43 -0.91 8.79
N ALA A 9 0.70 -1.30 8.18
CA ALA A 9 1.24 -0.67 6.98
C ALA A 9 0.51 -1.06 5.67
N MET A 10 -0.48 -1.95 5.72
CA MET A 10 -1.23 -2.44 4.54
C MET A 10 -2.71 -2.05 4.56
N GLY A 11 -3.34 -2.13 3.40
CA GLY A 11 -4.77 -1.84 3.23
C GLY A 11 -5.05 -0.34 3.32
N ALA A 12 -6.27 0.01 3.72
CA ALA A 12 -6.73 1.41 3.78
C ALA A 12 -5.84 2.30 4.68
N VAL A 13 -5.43 1.80 5.85
CA VAL A 13 -4.53 2.54 6.76
C VAL A 13 -3.16 2.75 6.14
N GLY A 14 -2.61 1.72 5.47
CA GLY A 14 -1.36 1.82 4.72
C GLY A 14 -1.40 2.89 3.63
N ILE A 15 -2.51 2.94 2.87
CA ILE A 15 -2.73 3.97 1.84
C ILE A 15 -2.76 5.36 2.46
N TYR A 16 -3.55 5.56 3.51
CA TYR A 16 -3.65 6.85 4.20
C TYR A 16 -2.28 7.36 4.67
N ARG A 17 -1.50 6.50 5.35
CA ARG A 17 -0.17 6.86 5.84
C ARG A 17 0.83 7.14 4.72
N ALA A 18 0.81 6.35 3.65
CA ALA A 18 1.68 6.58 2.51
C ALA A 18 1.34 7.91 1.82
N ALA A 19 0.06 8.26 1.71
CA ALA A 19 -0.37 9.51 1.09
C ALA A 19 0.04 10.71 1.95
N GLN A 20 -0.19 10.63 3.27
CA GLN A 20 0.26 11.64 4.22
C GLN A 20 1.77 11.87 4.12
N TYR A 21 2.57 10.79 4.12
CA TYR A 21 4.03 10.88 3.99
C TYR A 21 4.45 11.53 2.67
N SER A 22 3.81 11.17 1.55
CA SER A 22 4.09 11.77 0.25
C SER A 22 3.79 13.27 0.22
N VAL A 23 2.69 13.72 0.86
CA VAL A 23 2.35 15.14 0.96
C VAL A 23 3.36 15.89 1.84
N GLU A 24 3.69 15.36 3.01
CA GLU A 24 4.66 15.95 3.94
C GLU A 24 6.05 16.14 3.31
N HIS A 25 6.41 15.30 2.33
CA HIS A 25 7.71 15.32 1.66
C HIS A 25 7.64 15.81 0.22
N GLU A 26 6.54 16.46 -0.18
CA GLU A 26 6.33 17.03 -1.52
C GLU A 26 6.59 16.04 -2.67
N ARG A 27 6.33 14.75 -2.44
CA ARG A 27 6.59 13.70 -3.43
C ARG A 27 5.47 13.65 -4.47
N PRO A 28 5.79 13.57 -5.77
CA PRO A 28 4.79 13.49 -6.80
C PRO A 28 4.01 12.15 -6.73
N PRO A 29 2.78 12.08 -7.28
CA PRO A 29 1.97 10.86 -7.29
C PRO A 29 2.71 9.62 -7.85
N LYS A 30 3.63 9.80 -8.80
CA LYS A 30 4.45 8.73 -9.35
C LYS A 30 5.33 8.05 -8.29
N GLU A 31 5.96 8.83 -7.41
CA GLU A 31 6.79 8.27 -6.33
C GLU A 31 5.94 7.58 -5.26
N PHE A 32 4.76 8.15 -4.96
CA PHE A 32 3.76 7.50 -4.11
C PHE A 32 3.38 6.11 -4.65
N ILE A 33 3.06 6.00 -5.94
CA ILE A 33 2.73 4.72 -6.59
C ILE A 33 3.92 3.75 -6.57
N ASN A 34 5.12 4.23 -6.90
CA ASN A 34 6.34 3.40 -6.87
C ASN A 34 6.60 2.81 -5.47
N HIS A 35 6.34 3.57 -4.40
CA HIS A 35 6.49 3.09 -3.03
C HIS A 35 5.65 1.84 -2.72
N PHE A 36 4.46 1.72 -3.31
CA PHE A 36 3.65 0.50 -3.15
C PHE A 36 4.33 -0.71 -3.76
N HIS A 37 4.82 -0.59 -4.99
CA HIS A 37 5.45 -1.68 -5.72
C HIS A 37 6.79 -2.09 -5.11
N GLU A 38 7.59 -1.12 -4.68
CA GLU A 38 8.90 -1.38 -4.11
C GLU A 38 8.81 -2.01 -2.72
N LYS A 39 7.81 -1.61 -1.93
CA LYS A 39 7.73 -1.95 -0.50
C LYS A 39 6.40 -2.53 -0.07
N LEU A 40 5.31 -1.75 -0.10
CA LEU A 40 4.07 -2.12 0.62
C LEU A 40 3.45 -3.42 0.11
N LEU A 41 3.50 -3.68 -1.20
CA LEU A 41 2.98 -4.92 -1.79
C LEU A 41 3.80 -6.17 -1.41
N LYS A 42 5.09 -6.01 -1.05
CA LYS A 42 5.98 -7.11 -0.64
C LYS A 42 5.83 -7.48 0.84
N LEU A 43 5.11 -6.68 1.63
CA LEU A 43 4.97 -6.92 3.07
C LEU A 43 4.21 -8.21 3.41
N LYS A 44 3.29 -8.65 2.54
CA LYS A 44 2.53 -9.90 2.76
C LYS A 44 3.43 -11.14 2.75
N ASP A 45 4.52 -11.10 2.00
CA ASP A 45 5.41 -12.26 1.78
C ASP A 45 6.34 -12.52 2.98
N ILE A 46 6.48 -11.52 3.86
CA ILE A 46 7.38 -11.56 5.03
C ILE A 46 6.63 -11.67 6.36
N LEU A 47 5.35 -12.05 6.33
CA LEU A 47 4.54 -12.35 7.52
C LEU A 47 4.84 -13.75 8.04
N TYR A 48 4.84 -13.92 9.35
CA TYR A 48 5.20 -15.17 9.99
C TYR A 48 3.98 -16.07 10.23
N THR A 49 2.92 -15.52 10.82
CA THR A 49 1.75 -16.29 11.24
C THR A 49 0.76 -16.53 10.09
N VAL A 50 0.11 -17.69 10.11
CA VAL A 50 -0.93 -18.04 9.14
C VAL A 50 -2.09 -17.03 9.18
N GLU A 51 -2.46 -16.57 10.37
CA GLU A 51 -3.58 -15.62 10.51
C GLU A 51 -3.24 -14.22 10.01
N ALA A 52 -1.99 -13.77 10.20
CA ALA A 52 -1.55 -12.53 9.59
C ALA A 52 -1.55 -12.63 8.06
N LYS A 53 -1.10 -13.76 7.48
CA LYS A 53 -1.15 -13.98 6.03
C LYS A 53 -2.57 -13.90 5.48
N LYS A 54 -3.55 -14.55 6.14
CA LYS A 54 -4.96 -14.47 5.74
C LYS A 54 -5.49 -13.04 5.77
N LEU A 55 -5.18 -12.27 6.82
CA LEU A 55 -5.62 -10.88 6.92
C LEU A 55 -4.92 -9.99 5.88
N ALA A 56 -3.65 -10.25 5.60
CA ALA A 56 -2.87 -9.54 4.61
C ALA A 56 -3.41 -9.72 3.19
N GLU A 57 -3.94 -10.89 2.81
CA GLU A 57 -4.56 -11.07 1.49
C GLU A 57 -5.69 -10.08 1.24
N LYS A 58 -6.58 -9.87 2.23
CA LYS A 58 -7.67 -8.90 2.11
C LYS A 58 -7.14 -7.47 1.98
N ARG A 59 -6.14 -7.09 2.81
CA ARG A 59 -5.54 -5.74 2.80
C ARG A 59 -4.73 -5.50 1.52
N HIS A 60 -4.01 -6.49 1.04
CA HIS A 60 -3.23 -6.45 -0.19
C HIS A 60 -4.13 -6.30 -1.41
N LYS A 61 -5.21 -7.09 -1.50
CA LYS A 61 -6.21 -6.95 -2.57
C LYS A 61 -6.82 -5.54 -2.62
N PHE A 62 -7.10 -4.95 -1.46
CA PHE A 62 -7.59 -3.58 -1.39
C PHE A 62 -6.58 -2.58 -1.98
N MET A 63 -5.29 -2.71 -1.64
CA MET A 63 -4.25 -1.83 -2.20
C MET A 63 -4.10 -2.01 -3.72
N LEU A 64 -4.18 -3.24 -4.24
CA LEU A 64 -4.15 -3.47 -5.68
C LEU A 64 -5.32 -2.79 -6.41
N ASN A 65 -6.54 -2.91 -5.87
CA ASN A 65 -7.72 -2.24 -6.44
C ASN A 65 -7.56 -0.71 -6.41
N TYR A 66 -7.02 -0.16 -5.32
CA TYR A 66 -6.73 1.26 -5.21
C TYR A 66 -5.72 1.73 -6.26
N LEU A 67 -4.62 0.99 -6.45
CA LEU A 67 -3.58 1.32 -7.45
C LEU A 67 -4.12 1.27 -8.89
N ASP A 68 -4.97 0.28 -9.20
CA ASP A 68 -5.65 0.21 -10.50
C ASP A 68 -6.56 1.42 -10.73
N GLN A 69 -7.37 1.79 -9.73
CA GLN A 69 -8.28 2.92 -9.82
C GLN A 69 -7.53 4.25 -9.96
N ILE A 70 -6.57 4.54 -9.08
CA ILE A 70 -5.82 5.80 -9.14
C ILE A 70 -4.97 5.91 -10.41
N GLY A 71 -4.45 4.78 -10.91
CA GLY A 71 -3.72 4.74 -12.17
C GLY A 71 -4.59 5.11 -13.38
N LYS A 72 -5.87 4.72 -13.37
CA LYS A 72 -6.86 5.12 -14.39
C LYS A 72 -7.22 6.59 -14.29
N GLU A 73 -7.48 7.07 -13.08
CA GLU A 73 -7.85 8.47 -12.82
C GLU A 73 -6.72 9.44 -13.21
N LEU A 74 -5.47 9.13 -12.85
CA LEU A 74 -4.32 9.97 -13.20
C LEU A 74 -4.01 10.00 -14.70
N LYS A 75 -4.23 8.89 -15.43
CA LYS A 75 -4.13 8.88 -16.90
C LYS A 75 -5.29 9.62 -17.58
N GLY A 76 -6.45 9.70 -16.93
CA GLY A 76 -7.58 10.50 -17.40
C GLY A 76 -7.39 12.01 -17.21
N LEU A 77 -6.35 12.42 -16.47
CA LEU A 77 -5.99 13.82 -16.18
C LEU A 77 -4.82 14.35 -17.04
N SER A 78 -4.19 13.51 -17.87
CA SER A 78 -3.05 13.85 -18.74
C SER A 78 -3.45 14.19 -20.16
#